data_AF-A0A7W0XNC0-F1
#
_entry.id   AF-A0A7W0XNC0-F1
#
_cell.length_a   1.000
_cell.length_b   1.000
_cell.length_c   1.000
_cell.angle_alpha   90.00
_cell.angle_beta   90.00
_cell.angle_gamma   90.00
#
_symmetry.space_group_name_H-M   'P 1'
#
loop_
_entity.id
_entity.type
_entity.pdbx_description
1 polymer ?
#
loop_
_entity_poly.entity_id
_entity_poly.type
_entity_poly.pdbx_seq_one_letter_code
_entity_poly.pdbx_strand_id
1 'polypeptide(L)'
;VSLFKIANDIRFLGSGPRSGLGELILPENEPGSSIMPGKVNPTQSEALTMVCAQVMGNQTTVTIAGSQGHFELNVFKPVLAYNLLQSVCLLADACNSFADNCVIGIEANEPRIREMMERSLMLVTALAPKIGYDNATKVAKTAHRNGTTLKEEALALGFVTGEEFDEIVRPEKMVGPR
;
A
#
# COMPACT_ATOMS: atom_id res chain seq x y z
N VAL A 1 -12.61 4.81 -6.85
CA VAL A 1 -12.18 3.71 -5.94
C VAL A 1 -10.69 3.41 -6.08
N SER A 2 -10.18 3.08 -7.27
CA SER A 2 -8.75 2.72 -7.46
C SER A 2 -7.77 3.81 -6.98
N LEU A 3 -7.99 5.07 -7.34
CA LEU A 3 -7.16 6.20 -6.88
C LEU A 3 -7.13 6.34 -5.36
N PHE A 4 -8.26 6.08 -4.69
CA PHE A 4 -8.34 6.11 -3.23
C PHE A 4 -7.42 5.05 -2.62
N LYS A 5 -7.41 3.83 -3.17
CA LYS A 5 -6.52 2.76 -2.72
C LYS A 5 -5.05 3.12 -2.97
N ILE A 6 -4.72 3.58 -4.19
CA ILE A 6 -3.35 3.97 -4.57
C ILE A 6 -2.80 5.04 -3.62
N ALA A 7 -3.56 6.12 -3.38
CA ALA A 7 -3.17 7.19 -2.47
C ALA A 7 -2.98 6.69 -1.02
N ASN A 8 -3.85 5.78 -0.57
CA ASN A 8 -3.76 5.17 0.76
C ASN A 8 -2.52 4.30 0.92
N ASP A 9 -2.24 3.44 -0.05
CA ASP A 9 -1.04 2.60 -0.03
C ASP A 9 0.22 3.45 0.02
N ILE A 10 0.32 4.47 -0.85
CA ILE A 10 1.49 5.36 -0.89
C ILE A 10 1.71 6.06 0.45
N ARG A 11 0.65 6.62 1.07
CA ARG A 11 0.80 7.28 2.39
C ARG A 11 1.12 6.30 3.53
N PHE A 12 0.64 5.05 3.46
CA PHE A 12 0.98 4.04 4.46
C PHE A 12 2.42 3.59 4.32
N LEU A 13 2.86 3.27 3.11
CA LEU A 13 4.26 2.90 2.83
C LEU A 13 5.22 4.06 3.14
N GLY A 14 4.77 5.31 2.97
CA GLY A 14 5.49 6.52 3.39
C GLY A 14 5.36 6.92 4.86
N SER A 15 4.66 6.14 5.70
CA SER A 15 4.48 6.48 7.12
C SER A 15 5.78 6.34 7.91
N GLY A 16 6.12 7.32 8.76
CA GLY A 16 7.39 7.31 9.48
C GLY A 16 7.77 8.68 10.07
N PRO A 17 9.08 9.00 10.17
CA PRO A 17 10.22 8.26 9.64
C PRO A 17 10.72 7.12 10.55
N ARG A 18 10.30 7.08 11.82
CA ARG A 18 10.81 6.09 12.81
C ARG A 18 9.75 5.15 13.40
N SER A 19 8.48 5.51 13.29
CA SER A 19 7.38 4.80 13.97
C SER A 19 6.26 4.38 13.00
N GLY A 20 6.62 4.14 11.74
CA GLY A 20 5.71 3.66 10.69
C GLY A 20 6.35 2.55 9.85
N LEU A 21 5.82 2.34 8.64
CA LEU A 21 6.39 1.37 7.68
C LEU A 21 7.73 1.88 7.12
N GLY A 22 7.70 3.08 6.53
CA GLY A 22 8.89 3.79 6.03
C GLY A 22 9.55 3.12 4.82
N GLU A 23 8.78 2.35 4.04
CA GLU A 23 9.27 1.67 2.83
C GLU A 23 9.43 2.65 1.66
N LEU A 24 8.58 3.67 1.59
CA LEU A 24 8.70 4.75 0.60
C LEU A 24 9.15 6.05 1.27
N ILE A 25 9.95 6.82 0.53
CA ILE A 25 10.28 8.21 0.84
C ILE A 25 9.48 9.06 -0.14
N LEU A 26 8.64 9.94 0.40
CA LEU A 26 7.76 10.81 -0.38
C LEU A 26 8.41 12.20 -0.52
N PRO A 27 8.18 12.90 -1.64
CA PRO A 27 8.71 14.25 -1.84
C PRO A 27 8.14 15.23 -0.80
N GLU A 28 9.00 16.13 -0.32
CA GLU A 28 8.64 17.23 0.58
C GLU A 28 8.35 18.49 -0.23
N ASN A 29 7.07 18.78 -0.45
CA ASN A 29 6.66 19.98 -1.19
C ASN A 29 6.46 21.19 -0.25
N GLU A 30 6.04 20.95 1.00
CA GLU A 30 5.74 21.98 1.98
C GLU A 30 6.11 21.55 3.40
N PRO A 31 6.36 22.51 4.33
CA PRO A 31 6.48 22.20 5.75
C PRO A 31 5.19 21.57 6.30
N GLY A 32 5.29 20.37 6.88
CA GLY A 32 4.14 19.59 7.34
C GLY A 32 3.60 19.97 8.74
N SER A 33 4.27 20.86 9.47
CA SER A 33 3.77 21.31 10.78
C SER A 33 4.29 22.67 11.16
N SER A 34 3.41 23.48 11.75
CA SER A 34 3.75 24.78 12.33
C SER A 34 4.57 24.68 13.63
N ILE A 35 4.59 23.52 14.30
CA ILE A 35 5.24 23.33 15.63
C ILE A 35 6.28 22.20 15.67
N MET A 36 6.28 21.30 14.68
CA MET A 36 7.26 20.20 14.60
C MET A 36 8.23 20.44 13.43
N PRO A 37 9.40 21.07 13.68
CA PRO A 37 10.40 21.30 12.65
C PRO A 37 10.81 19.98 11.98
N GLY A 38 10.88 19.99 10.64
CA GLY A 38 11.27 18.83 9.83
C GLY A 38 10.21 17.74 9.68
N LYS A 39 8.97 17.95 10.17
CA LYS A 39 7.85 17.04 9.88
C LYS A 39 7.32 17.29 8.46
N VAL A 40 7.26 16.22 7.67
CA VAL A 40 6.68 16.20 6.32
C VAL A 40 5.44 15.32 6.34
N ASN A 41 4.35 15.76 5.69
CA ASN A 41 3.11 15.00 5.60
C ASN A 41 2.86 14.56 4.14
N PRO A 42 2.11 13.46 3.91
CA PRO A 42 1.72 13.01 2.57
C PRO A 42 0.55 13.83 2.01
N THR A 43 0.71 15.16 1.89
CA THR A 43 -0.35 16.13 1.56
C THR A 43 -1.05 15.83 0.23
N GLN A 44 -0.30 15.39 -0.78
CA GLN A 44 -0.86 15.01 -2.09
C GLN A 44 -1.78 13.78 -1.99
N SER A 45 -1.42 12.79 -1.16
CA SER A 45 -2.31 11.64 -0.90
C SER A 45 -3.57 12.07 -0.15
N GLU A 46 -3.45 13.00 0.81
CA GLU A 46 -4.59 13.55 1.54
C GLU A 46 -5.58 14.23 0.58
N ALA A 47 -5.09 15.13 -0.28
CA ALA A 47 -5.90 15.82 -1.29
C ALA A 47 -6.61 14.82 -2.22
N LEU A 48 -5.89 13.84 -2.77
CA LEU A 48 -6.47 12.84 -3.67
C LEU A 48 -7.54 11.98 -2.97
N THR A 49 -7.33 11.61 -1.70
CA THR A 49 -8.35 10.86 -0.95
C THR A 49 -9.61 11.68 -0.66
N MET A 50 -9.50 12.98 -0.38
CA MET A 50 -10.66 13.88 -0.23
C MET A 50 -11.43 14.02 -1.55
N VAL A 51 -10.74 14.22 -2.66
CA VAL A 51 -11.35 14.27 -4.00
C VAL A 51 -12.09 12.97 -4.32
N CYS A 52 -11.47 11.82 -4.05
CA CYS A 52 -12.12 10.52 -4.24
C CYS A 52 -13.41 10.38 -3.41
N ALA A 53 -13.42 10.86 -2.16
CA ALA A 53 -14.63 10.85 -1.32
C ALA A 53 -15.73 11.74 -1.91
N GLN A 54 -15.40 12.94 -2.39
CA GLN A 54 -16.33 13.84 -3.07
C GLN A 54 -16.95 13.17 -4.31
N VAL A 55 -16.13 12.53 -5.15
CA VAL A 55 -16.60 11.83 -6.36
C VAL A 55 -17.54 10.67 -6.02
N MET A 56 -17.30 9.94 -4.94
CA MET A 56 -18.23 8.89 -4.47
C MET A 56 -19.58 9.48 -4.03
N GLY A 57 -19.57 10.65 -3.37
CA GLY A 57 -20.78 11.40 -3.06
C GLY A 57 -21.54 11.83 -4.31
N ASN A 58 -20.84 12.43 -5.27
CA ASN A 58 -21.40 12.86 -6.56
C ASN A 58 -22.02 11.68 -7.31
N GLN A 59 -21.38 10.50 -7.30
CA GLN A 59 -21.94 9.29 -7.91
C GLN A 59 -23.28 8.92 -7.27
N THR A 60 -23.42 9.04 -5.94
CA THR A 60 -24.68 8.76 -5.25
C THR A 60 -25.77 9.74 -5.69
N THR A 61 -25.45 11.03 -5.78
CA THR A 61 -26.36 12.05 -6.31
C THR A 61 -26.79 11.73 -7.74
N VAL A 62 -25.84 11.34 -8.62
CA VAL A 62 -26.13 10.96 -10.01
C VAL A 62 -27.02 9.73 -10.08
N THR A 63 -26.77 8.71 -9.25
CA THR A 63 -27.61 7.50 -9.19
C THR A 63 -29.05 7.84 -8.78
N ILE A 64 -29.24 8.63 -7.72
CA ILE A 64 -30.58 9.04 -7.28
C ILE A 64 -31.25 9.89 -8.37
N ALA A 65 -30.60 10.94 -8.87
CA ALA A 65 -31.17 11.81 -9.90
C ALA A 65 -31.49 11.08 -11.21
N GLY A 66 -30.67 10.09 -11.59
CA GLY A 66 -30.89 9.25 -12.76
C GLY A 66 -32.15 8.40 -12.64
N SER A 67 -32.52 7.98 -11.43
CA SER A 67 -33.73 7.19 -11.17
C SER A 67 -35.05 7.97 -11.31
N GLN A 68 -35.01 9.32 -11.29
CA GLN A 68 -36.21 10.18 -11.19
C GLN A 68 -36.83 10.57 -12.55
N GLY A 69 -36.70 9.72 -13.57
CA GLY A 69 -37.36 9.92 -14.85
C GLY A 69 -38.87 9.68 -14.74
N HIS A 70 -39.68 10.59 -15.29
CA HIS A 70 -41.14 10.42 -15.35
C HIS A 70 -41.59 10.50 -16.82
N PHE A 71 -42.23 9.43 -17.29
CA PHE A 71 -42.74 9.29 -18.66
C PHE A 71 -41.67 9.63 -19.72
N GLU A 72 -41.92 10.64 -20.55
CA GLU A 72 -41.08 10.95 -21.71
C GLU A 72 -39.72 11.60 -21.33
N LEU A 73 -39.54 12.08 -20.08
CA LEU A 73 -38.35 12.87 -19.76
C LEU A 73 -37.90 12.82 -18.29
N ASN A 74 -36.60 12.58 -18.09
CA ASN A 74 -35.92 12.92 -16.85
C ASN A 74 -35.55 14.42 -16.85
N VAL A 75 -36.10 15.18 -15.90
CA VAL A 75 -35.93 16.64 -15.72
C VAL A 75 -34.80 17.01 -14.75
N PHE A 76 -34.10 16.04 -14.16
CA PHE A 76 -32.95 16.25 -13.26
C PHE A 76 -31.64 16.47 -14.04
N LYS A 77 -31.71 16.82 -15.33
CA LYS A 77 -30.53 16.98 -16.21
C LYS A 77 -29.48 17.96 -15.65
N PRO A 78 -29.84 19.12 -15.06
CA PRO A 78 -28.82 20.04 -14.54
C PRO A 78 -27.97 19.45 -13.42
N VAL A 79 -28.58 18.76 -12.45
CA VAL A 79 -27.83 18.16 -11.33
C VAL A 79 -26.99 16.96 -11.78
N LEU A 80 -27.47 16.20 -12.76
CA LEU A 80 -26.69 15.14 -13.40
C LEU A 80 -25.44 15.69 -14.09
N ALA A 81 -25.62 16.71 -14.95
CA ALA A 81 -24.53 17.33 -15.69
C ALA A 81 -23.51 18.00 -14.74
N TYR A 82 -23.98 18.72 -13.73
CA TYR A 82 -23.12 19.38 -12.75
C TYR A 82 -22.22 18.39 -12.01
N ASN A 83 -22.79 17.32 -11.43
CA ASN A 83 -22.02 16.35 -10.64
C ASN A 83 -21.05 15.55 -11.51
N LEU A 84 -21.43 15.24 -12.76
CA LEU A 84 -20.52 14.58 -13.70
C LEU A 84 -19.34 15.49 -14.05
N LEU A 85 -19.59 16.72 -14.48
CA LEU A 85 -18.54 17.67 -14.87
C LEU A 85 -17.62 18.02 -13.70
N GLN A 86 -18.18 18.26 -12.51
CA GLN A 86 -17.37 18.50 -11.31
C GLN A 86 -16.45 17.30 -11.00
N SER A 87 -16.98 16.08 -11.09
CA SER A 87 -16.18 14.86 -10.84
C SER A 87 -15.06 14.71 -11.86
N VAL A 88 -15.31 15.01 -13.13
CA VAL A 88 -14.29 14.98 -14.19
C VAL A 88 -13.17 15.97 -13.91
N CYS A 89 -13.51 17.24 -13.61
CA CYS A 89 -12.49 18.25 -13.32
C CYS A 89 -11.67 17.90 -12.07
N LEU A 90 -12.33 17.55 -10.97
CA LEU A 90 -11.65 17.19 -9.72
C LEU A 90 -10.70 16.00 -9.91
N LEU A 91 -11.13 14.96 -10.62
CA LEU A 91 -10.28 13.80 -10.88
C LEU A 91 -9.09 14.15 -11.79
N ALA A 92 -9.31 14.94 -12.85
CA ALA A 92 -8.25 15.35 -13.75
C ALA A 92 -7.17 16.16 -13.01
N ASP A 93 -7.60 17.19 -12.28
CA ASP A 93 -6.69 18.08 -11.55
C ASP A 93 -5.95 17.33 -10.44
N ALA A 94 -6.66 16.49 -9.67
CA ALA A 94 -6.04 15.72 -8.59
C ALA A 94 -5.08 14.65 -9.10
N CYS A 95 -5.38 13.98 -10.22
CA CYS A 95 -4.47 13.02 -10.83
C CYS A 95 -3.18 13.69 -11.33
N ASN A 96 -3.29 14.83 -12.01
CA ASN A 96 -2.12 15.58 -12.47
C ASN A 96 -1.29 16.07 -11.28
N SER A 97 -1.91 16.70 -10.29
CA SER A 97 -1.21 17.15 -9.07
C SER A 97 -0.52 16.00 -8.33
N PHE A 98 -1.19 14.86 -8.20
CA PHE A 98 -0.64 13.69 -7.52
C PHE A 98 0.52 13.07 -8.32
N ALA A 99 0.42 13.01 -9.64
CA ALA A 99 1.49 12.53 -10.50
C ALA A 99 2.74 13.41 -10.37
N ASP A 100 2.56 14.72 -10.56
CA ASP A 100 3.67 15.67 -10.64
C ASP A 100 4.34 15.90 -9.30
N ASN A 101 3.55 16.05 -8.23
CA ASN A 101 4.04 16.46 -6.90
C ASN A 101 4.19 15.29 -5.92
N CYS A 102 3.87 14.06 -6.30
CA CYS A 102 4.07 12.88 -5.45
C CYS A 102 4.72 11.75 -6.22
N VAL A 103 4.05 11.19 -7.22
CA VAL A 103 4.47 9.92 -7.86
C VAL A 103 5.86 10.01 -8.49
N ILE A 104 6.17 11.09 -9.20
CA ILE A 104 7.48 11.27 -9.86
C ILE A 104 8.64 11.29 -8.85
N GLY A 105 8.39 11.79 -7.63
CA GLY A 105 9.40 11.94 -6.58
C GLY A 105 9.46 10.80 -5.58
N ILE A 106 8.74 9.69 -5.78
CA ILE A 106 8.78 8.55 -4.86
C ILE A 106 10.14 7.84 -4.96
N GLU A 107 10.79 7.67 -3.82
CA GLU A 107 12.00 6.85 -3.70
C GLU A 107 11.76 5.65 -2.78
N ALA A 108 12.46 4.55 -3.04
CA ALA A 108 12.43 3.38 -2.18
C ALA A 108 13.45 3.51 -1.04
N ASN A 109 13.02 3.27 0.19
CA ASN A 109 13.92 3.12 1.32
C ASN A 109 14.50 1.70 1.34
N GLU A 110 15.43 1.42 0.43
CA GLU A 110 15.98 0.06 0.26
C GLU A 110 16.53 -0.56 1.55
N PRO A 111 17.24 0.16 2.44
CA PRO A 111 17.67 -0.40 3.72
C PRO A 111 16.51 -0.88 4.58
N ARG A 112 15.42 -0.10 4.66
CA ARG A 112 14.22 -0.46 5.43
C ARG A 112 13.46 -1.63 4.82
N ILE A 113 13.27 -1.61 3.50
CA ILE A 113 12.62 -2.69 2.76
C ILE A 113 13.38 -4.00 2.96
N ARG A 114 14.72 -3.97 2.87
CA ARG A 114 15.59 -5.12 3.11
C ARG A 114 15.44 -5.65 4.53
N GLU A 115 15.50 -4.78 5.53
CA GLU A 115 15.32 -5.14 6.94
C GLU A 115 13.97 -5.86 7.17
N MET A 116 12.88 -5.31 6.63
CA MET A 116 11.54 -5.88 6.78
C MET A 116 11.41 -7.23 6.08
N MET A 117 11.99 -7.35 4.87
CA MET A 117 12.00 -8.58 4.10
C MET A 117 12.75 -9.70 4.84
N GLU A 118 13.95 -9.42 5.36
CA GLU A 118 14.78 -10.40 6.07
C GLU A 118 14.16 -10.85 7.40
N ARG A 119 13.37 -9.97 8.04
CA ARG A 119 12.62 -10.28 9.26
C ARG A 119 11.30 -11.00 9.03
N SER A 120 10.85 -11.11 7.78
CA SER A 120 9.56 -11.71 7.46
C SER A 120 9.56 -13.22 7.71
N LEU A 121 8.60 -13.67 8.52
CA LEU A 121 8.38 -15.10 8.76
C LEU A 121 7.70 -15.81 7.58
N MET A 122 7.22 -15.08 6.58
CA MET A 122 6.53 -15.67 5.42
C MET A 122 7.49 -16.26 4.38
N LEU A 123 8.78 -15.95 4.46
CA LEU A 123 9.82 -16.61 3.66
C LEU A 123 9.90 -18.13 3.94
N VAL A 124 9.35 -18.59 5.07
CA VAL A 124 9.23 -20.00 5.45
C VAL A 124 8.50 -20.84 4.39
N THR A 125 7.65 -20.22 3.57
CA THR A 125 6.94 -20.87 2.47
C THR A 125 7.89 -21.55 1.48
N ALA A 126 9.09 -21.00 1.29
CA ALA A 126 10.13 -21.62 0.47
C ALA A 126 10.63 -22.96 1.03
N LEU A 127 10.53 -23.19 2.34
CA LEU A 127 10.93 -24.45 2.97
C LEU A 127 9.87 -25.54 2.82
N ALA A 128 8.60 -25.20 2.60
CA ALA A 128 7.49 -26.16 2.59
C ALA A 128 7.68 -27.34 1.61
N PRO A 129 8.21 -27.16 0.38
CA PRO A 129 8.50 -28.27 -0.53
C PRO A 129 9.57 -29.25 -0.02
N LYS A 130 10.49 -28.79 0.82
CA LYS A 130 11.60 -29.60 1.37
C LYS A 130 11.21 -30.30 2.67
N ILE A 131 10.58 -29.58 3.59
CA ILE A 131 10.34 -30.06 4.96
C ILE A 131 8.87 -30.37 5.26
N GLY A 132 7.96 -30.07 4.33
CA GLY A 132 6.51 -30.21 4.53
C GLY A 132 5.88 -29.00 5.21
N TYR A 133 4.57 -28.82 5.00
CA TYR A 133 3.82 -27.68 5.51
C TYR A 133 3.81 -27.58 7.05
N ASP A 134 3.65 -28.71 7.74
CA ASP A 134 3.58 -28.76 9.20
C ASP A 134 4.90 -28.35 9.86
N ASN A 135 6.03 -28.81 9.31
CA ASN A 135 7.35 -28.44 9.80
C ASN A 135 7.68 -26.98 9.49
N ALA A 136 7.35 -26.48 8.30
CA ALA A 136 7.46 -25.05 7.98
C ALA A 136 6.61 -24.18 8.94
N THR A 137 5.38 -24.60 9.23
CA THR A 137 4.51 -23.94 10.21
C THR A 137 5.15 -23.93 11.61
N LYS A 138 5.76 -25.06 12.02
CA LYS A 138 6.47 -25.17 13.30
C LYS A 138 7.66 -24.22 13.40
N VAL A 139 8.46 -24.09 12.33
CA VAL A 139 9.58 -23.12 12.27
C VAL A 139 9.06 -21.70 12.48
N ALA A 140 8.06 -21.27 11.70
CA ALA A 140 7.55 -19.90 11.78
C ALA A 140 6.92 -19.57 13.15
N LYS A 141 6.14 -20.49 13.72
CA LYS A 141 5.54 -20.29 15.05
C LYS A 141 6.59 -20.22 16.17
N THR A 142 7.64 -21.03 16.06
CA THR A 142 8.72 -21.04 17.04
C THR A 142 9.55 -19.76 16.94
N ALA A 143 9.89 -19.32 15.72
CA ALA A 143 10.59 -18.07 15.46
C ALA A 143 9.83 -16.87 16.01
N HIS A 144 8.52 -16.81 15.76
CA HIS A 144 7.67 -15.76 16.31
C HIS A 144 7.67 -15.73 17.85
N ARG A 145 7.52 -16.91 18.48
CA ARG A 145 7.47 -17.02 19.94
C ARG A 145 8.80 -16.63 20.60
N ASN A 146 9.92 -17.01 19.99
CA ASN A 146 11.25 -16.81 20.54
C ASN A 146 11.86 -15.45 20.15
N GLY A 147 11.26 -14.74 19.18
CA GLY A 147 11.83 -13.50 18.64
C GLY A 147 13.08 -13.71 17.78
N THR A 148 13.25 -14.93 17.25
CA THR A 148 14.40 -15.37 16.46
C THR A 148 14.06 -15.36 14.96
N THR A 149 15.08 -15.55 14.12
CA THR A 149 14.95 -15.66 12.67
C THR A 149 14.48 -17.04 12.24
N LEU A 150 13.94 -17.14 11.02
CA LEU A 150 13.60 -18.44 10.42
C LEU A 150 14.83 -19.35 10.29
N LYS A 151 15.99 -18.79 9.97
CA LYS A 151 17.23 -19.56 9.80
C LYS A 151 17.64 -20.21 11.12
N GLU A 152 17.69 -19.44 12.19
CA GLU A 152 18.04 -19.94 13.53
C GLU A 152 17.14 -21.12 13.94
N GLU A 153 15.83 -20.99 13.79
CA GLU A 153 14.88 -22.03 14.19
C GLU A 153 14.88 -23.25 13.25
N ALA A 154 15.05 -23.04 11.95
CA ALA A 154 15.10 -24.15 11.00
C ALA A 154 16.33 -25.04 11.24
N LEU A 155 17.46 -24.43 11.62
CA LEU A 155 18.68 -25.13 12.00
C LEU A 155 18.55 -25.79 13.38
N ALA A 156 18.03 -25.07 14.38
CA ALA A 156 17.87 -25.58 15.74
C ALA A 156 16.90 -26.77 15.83
N LEU A 157 15.86 -26.78 14.99
CA LEU A 157 14.91 -27.89 14.88
C LEU A 157 15.45 -29.06 14.03
N GLY A 158 16.62 -28.91 13.41
CA GLY A 158 17.27 -29.95 12.60
C GLY A 158 16.56 -30.22 11.28
N PHE A 159 15.78 -29.27 10.75
CA PHE A 159 15.04 -29.47 9.51
C PHE A 159 15.87 -29.20 8.26
N VAL A 160 16.84 -28.29 8.33
CA VAL A 160 17.79 -27.96 7.26
C VAL A 160 19.12 -27.51 7.84
N THR A 161 20.19 -27.63 7.05
CA THR A 161 21.47 -26.97 7.36
C THR A 161 21.45 -25.48 7.01
N GLY A 162 22.46 -24.73 7.46
CA GLY A 162 22.64 -23.33 7.08
C GLY A 162 22.78 -23.12 5.57
N GLU A 163 23.54 -24.00 4.92
CA GLU A 163 23.76 -23.98 3.47
C GLU A 163 22.48 -24.30 2.71
N GLU A 164 21.73 -25.33 3.14
CA GLU A 164 20.44 -25.67 2.54
C GLU A 164 19.42 -24.53 2.69
N PHE A 165 19.39 -23.87 3.85
CA PHE A 165 18.51 -22.72 4.07
C PHE A 165 18.84 -21.59 3.09
N ASP A 166 20.12 -21.24 2.96
CA ASP A 166 20.57 -20.15 2.09
C ASP A 166 20.38 -20.49 0.60
N GLU A 167 20.39 -21.77 0.21
CA GLU A 167 20.09 -22.20 -1.15
C GLU A 167 18.59 -22.10 -1.47
N ILE A 168 17.73 -22.50 -0.51
CA ILE A 168 16.29 -22.60 -0.68
C ILE A 168 15.61 -21.23 -0.54
N VAL A 169 15.94 -20.48 0.51
CA VAL A 169 15.27 -19.23 0.88
C VAL A 169 15.96 -18.07 0.17
N ARG A 170 15.56 -17.85 -1.08
CA ARG A 170 16.10 -16.82 -1.98
C ARG A 170 15.00 -15.83 -2.38
N PRO A 171 14.78 -14.74 -1.62
CA PRO A 171 13.70 -13.78 -1.84
C PRO A 171 13.63 -13.25 -3.29
N GLU A 172 14.77 -13.01 -3.91
CA GLU A 172 14.88 -12.57 -5.30
C GLU A 172 14.40 -13.61 -6.33
N LYS A 173 14.32 -14.89 -5.92
CA LYS A 173 13.76 -15.99 -6.71
C LYS A 173 12.33 -16.37 -6.28
N MET A 174 11.67 -15.53 -5.48
CA MET A 174 10.32 -15.73 -4.93
C MET A 174 9.30 -14.69 -5.42
N VAL A 175 9.67 -13.90 -6.43
CA VAL A 175 8.84 -12.79 -6.97
C VAL A 175 7.99 -13.17 -8.19
N GLY A 176 7.94 -14.44 -8.56
CA GLY A 176 7.18 -14.95 -9.70
C GLY A 176 7.15 -16.48 -9.77
N PRO A 177 6.33 -17.06 -10.67
CA PRO A 177 6.32 -18.49 -10.90
C PRO A 177 7.68 -18.98 -11.41
N ARG A 178 8.03 -20.22 -11.05
CA ARG A 178 9.20 -20.95 -11.58
C ARG A 178 8.77 -21.90 -12.67
#